data_AF-A0A960S280-F1
#
_entry.id   AF-A0A960S280-F1
#
_cell.length_a   1.000
_cell.length_b   1.000
_cell.length_c   1.000
_cell.angle_alpha   90.00
_cell.angle_beta   90.00
_cell.angle_gamma   90.00
#
_symmetry.space_group_name_H-M   'P 1'
#
loop_
_entity.id
_entity.type
_entity.pdbx_description
1 polymer ?
#
loop_
_entity_poly.entity_id
_entity_poly.type
_entity_poly.pdbx_seq_one_letter_code
_entity_poly.pdbx_strand_id
1 'polypeptide(L)'
;MLNYVVALLLATGALSPKEEVAHATLEQKQDLTIQENLHGGKLLVLSDNSRWEVAPQDLHISETWIIPVPLKIEKSNNPSYPYQITNLNSRSTILARSLPS
;
A
#
# COMPACT_ATOMS: atom_id res chain seq x y z
N MET A 1 -48.54 -12.74 -33.65
CA MET A 1 -47.66 -12.70 -32.45
C MET A 1 -48.45 -11.95 -31.38
N LEU A 2 -49.09 -12.62 -30.41
CA LEU A 2 -48.51 -13.05 -29.11
C LEU A 2 -47.70 -11.89 -28.47
N ASN A 3 -48.03 -11.33 -27.31
CA ASN A 3 -48.32 -12.04 -26.06
C ASN A 3 -49.01 -11.13 -25.01
N TYR A 4 -49.90 -11.75 -24.23
CA TYR A 4 -50.36 -11.32 -22.89
C TYR A 4 -49.14 -11.29 -21.92
N VAL A 5 -49.14 -10.62 -20.76
CA VAL A 5 -49.76 -11.08 -19.50
C VAL A 5 -49.74 -9.95 -18.46
N VAL A 6 -50.90 -9.73 -17.82
CA VAL A 6 -51.04 -9.02 -16.54
C VAL A 6 -50.59 -9.96 -15.41
N ALA A 7 -49.72 -9.50 -14.52
CA ALA A 7 -49.50 -10.15 -13.23
C ALA A 7 -49.49 -9.11 -12.11
N LEU A 8 -50.62 -9.07 -11.41
CA LEU A 8 -50.82 -8.49 -10.09
C LEU A 8 -50.16 -9.42 -9.06
N LEU A 9 -49.33 -8.91 -8.15
CA LEU A 9 -49.06 -9.54 -6.86
C LEU A 9 -48.63 -8.46 -5.86
N LEU A 10 -49.59 -8.09 -5.00
CA LEU A 10 -49.36 -7.36 -3.76
C LEU A 10 -48.77 -8.33 -2.75
N ALA A 11 -47.54 -8.07 -2.30
CA ALA A 11 -47.00 -8.64 -1.08
C ALA A 11 -46.48 -7.51 -0.20
N THR A 12 -47.24 -7.22 0.85
CA THR A 12 -46.93 -6.30 1.94
C THR A 12 -45.94 -6.94 2.91
N GLY A 13 -44.91 -6.18 3.31
CA GLY A 13 -44.30 -6.26 4.64
C GLY A 13 -43.10 -7.19 4.83
N ALA A 14 -41.89 -6.61 4.86
CA ALA A 14 -41.09 -6.41 6.08
C ALA A 14 -39.67 -5.97 5.68
N LEU A 15 -39.38 -4.68 5.83
CA LEU A 15 -38.04 -4.12 5.73
C LEU A 15 -37.25 -4.45 7.00
N SER A 16 -36.15 -5.17 6.85
CA SER A 16 -34.95 -5.05 7.71
C SER A 16 -33.76 -5.71 7.02
N PRO A 17 -33.09 -5.04 6.07
CA PRO A 17 -31.68 -5.30 5.86
C PRO A 17 -30.96 -4.77 7.09
N LYS A 18 -30.32 -5.65 7.85
CA LYS A 18 -29.24 -5.25 8.73
C LYS A 18 -28.18 -4.61 7.84
N GLU A 19 -28.17 -3.29 7.79
CA GLU A 19 -27.05 -2.50 7.30
C GLU A 19 -25.88 -2.77 8.26
N GLU A 20 -25.16 -3.87 7.99
CA GLU A 20 -23.79 -4.03 8.43
C GLU A 20 -22.98 -3.03 7.61
N VAL A 21 -22.89 -1.81 8.16
CA VAL A 21 -22.06 -0.74 7.62
C VAL A 21 -20.61 -1.23 7.73
N ALA A 22 -20.15 -1.92 6.68
CA ALA A 22 -18.74 -2.13 6.46
C ALA A 22 -18.14 -0.75 6.21
N HIS A 23 -17.71 -0.10 7.29
CA HIS A 23 -16.74 0.98 7.24
C HIS A 23 -15.44 0.34 6.71
N ALA A 24 -15.38 0.14 5.39
CA ALA A 24 -14.12 0.03 4.69
C ALA A 24 -13.45 1.38 4.90
N THR A 25 -12.63 1.47 5.94
CA THR A 25 -11.64 2.53 6.08
C THR A 25 -10.80 2.44 4.81
N LEU A 26 -11.11 3.30 3.84
CA LEU A 26 -10.24 3.56 2.72
C LEU A 26 -8.98 4.14 3.36
N GLU A 27 -8.03 3.28 3.72
CA GLU A 27 -6.70 3.72 4.07
C GLU A 27 -6.25 4.56 2.87
N GLN A 28 -6.15 5.87 3.09
CA GLN A 28 -5.56 6.78 2.15
C GLN A 28 -4.14 6.30 1.97
N LYS A 29 -3.93 5.46 0.95
CA LYS A 29 -2.61 5.06 0.49
C LYS A 29 -1.95 6.34 0.00
N GLN A 30 -1.27 7.03 0.90
CA GLN A 30 -0.43 8.16 0.53
C GLN A 30 0.59 7.62 -0.45
N ASP A 31 0.68 8.25 -1.63
CA ASP A 31 1.66 7.91 -2.65
C ASP A 31 3.05 8.34 -2.15
N LEU A 32 3.63 7.51 -1.27
CA LEU A 32 4.97 7.70 -0.74
C LEU A 32 5.98 7.55 -1.87
N THR A 33 6.87 8.53 -1.98
CA THR A 33 7.99 8.48 -2.92
C THR A 33 9.31 8.64 -2.19
N ILE A 34 10.40 8.17 -2.80
CA ILE A 34 11.75 8.51 -2.33
C ILE A 34 12.09 9.93 -2.76
N GLN A 35 12.38 10.77 -1.77
CA GLN A 35 12.86 12.13 -1.95
C GLN A 35 14.38 12.18 -2.03
N GLU A 36 15.09 11.42 -1.18
CA GLU A 36 16.56 11.34 -1.19
C GLU A 36 17.05 9.90 -1.06
N ASN A 37 18.11 9.57 -1.80
CA ASN A 37 18.84 8.30 -1.72
C ASN A 37 20.30 8.60 -1.33
N LEU A 38 20.64 8.35 -0.08
CA LEU A 38 21.88 8.77 0.56
C LEU A 38 22.78 7.57 0.83
N HIS A 39 24.10 7.83 0.85
CA HIS A 39 25.13 6.84 1.20
C HIS A 39 25.06 5.55 0.37
N GLY A 40 24.81 5.67 -0.95
CA GLY A 40 24.78 4.53 -1.87
C GLY A 40 23.65 3.56 -1.55
N GLY A 41 22.41 4.03 -1.40
CA GLY A 41 21.27 3.16 -1.12
C GLY A 41 21.06 2.82 0.35
N LYS A 42 21.98 3.19 1.26
CA LYS A 42 21.87 2.81 2.68
C LYS A 42 20.78 3.57 3.43
N LEU A 43 20.60 4.85 3.14
CA LEU A 43 19.63 5.71 3.82
C LEU A 43 18.68 6.31 2.81
N LEU A 44 17.38 6.06 2.99
CA LEU A 44 16.32 6.63 2.16
C LEU A 44 15.55 7.67 2.98
N VAL A 45 15.30 8.83 2.37
CA VAL A 45 14.39 9.84 2.88
C VAL A 45 13.15 9.83 1.98
N LEU A 46 11.98 9.62 2.57
CA LEU A 46 10.73 9.61 1.83
C LEU A 46 10.10 11.00 1.77
N SER A 47 9.09 11.17 0.93
CA SER A 47 8.38 12.44 0.72
C SER A 47 7.63 12.97 1.95
N ASP A 48 7.45 12.16 2.99
CA ASP A 48 6.93 12.55 4.30
C ASP A 48 8.04 12.93 5.30
N ASN A 49 9.29 13.05 4.83
CA ASN A 49 10.51 13.25 5.60
C ASN A 49 10.89 12.10 6.55
N SER A 50 10.21 10.94 6.48
CA SER A 50 10.61 9.76 7.23
C SER A 50 11.94 9.21 6.70
N ARG A 51 12.77 8.70 7.62
CA ARG A 51 14.11 8.19 7.33
C ARG A 51 14.16 6.68 7.52
N TRP A 52 14.76 5.98 6.57
CA TRP A 52 14.78 4.53 6.54
C TRP A 52 16.19 4.00 6.26
N GLU A 53 16.67 3.11 7.10
CA GLU A 53 17.90 2.37 6.84
C GLU A 53 17.59 1.07 6.11
N VAL A 54 18.27 0.85 4.99
CA VAL A 54 18.17 -0.34 4.16
C VAL A 54 19.04 -1.46 4.72
N ALA A 55 18.56 -2.69 4.64
CA ALA A 55 19.30 -3.86 5.07
C ALA A 55 20.58 -4.05 4.22
N PRO A 56 21.74 -4.40 4.82
CA PRO A 56 23.02 -4.50 4.12
C PRO A 56 22.99 -5.39 2.87
N GLN A 57 22.22 -6.49 2.91
CA GLN A 57 22.10 -7.42 1.77
C GLN A 57 21.38 -6.80 0.56
N ASP A 58 20.59 -5.76 0.76
CA ASP A 58 19.74 -5.14 -0.29
C ASP A 58 20.32 -3.81 -0.80
N LEU A 59 21.50 -3.39 -0.34
CA LEU A 59 22.13 -2.12 -0.76
C LEU A 59 22.36 -2.05 -2.27
N HIS A 60 22.77 -3.16 -2.88
CA HIS A 60 22.98 -3.25 -4.33
C HIS A 60 21.69 -3.03 -5.14
N ILE A 61 20.52 -3.18 -4.51
CA ILE A 61 19.21 -2.94 -5.12
C ILE A 61 18.85 -1.46 -4.95
N SER A 62 18.97 -0.92 -3.74
CA SER A 62 18.57 0.45 -3.44
C SER A 62 19.51 1.49 -4.04
N GLU A 63 20.79 1.20 -4.24
CA GLU A 63 21.75 2.12 -4.85
C GLU A 63 21.39 2.47 -6.31
N THR A 64 20.69 1.57 -7.02
CA THR A 64 20.32 1.76 -8.43
C THR A 64 18.95 2.44 -8.59
N TRP A 65 18.30 2.83 -7.50
CA TRP A 65 16.96 3.44 -7.56
C TRP A 65 17.04 4.91 -7.99
N ILE A 66 16.47 5.20 -9.16
CA ILE A 66 16.41 6.54 -9.75
C ILE A 66 15.20 7.28 -9.20
N ILE A 67 15.43 8.34 -8.42
CA ILE A 67 14.40 9.15 -7.75
C ILE A 67 13.70 10.12 -8.73
N PRO A 68 12.41 10.49 -8.49
CA PRO A 68 11.54 9.97 -7.44
C PRO A 68 10.99 8.57 -7.78
N VAL A 69 10.89 7.72 -6.75
CA VAL A 69 10.39 6.34 -6.89
C VAL A 69 9.11 6.17 -6.10
N PRO A 70 7.96 5.78 -6.70
CA PRO A 70 6.76 5.42 -5.96
C PRO A 70 6.96 4.11 -5.20
N LEU A 71 6.52 4.10 -3.94
CA LEU A 71 6.77 3.00 -3.01
C LEU A 71 5.48 2.34 -2.51
N LYS A 72 5.63 1.08 -2.10
CA LYS A 72 4.72 0.39 -1.19
C LYS A 72 5.51 -0.15 -0.01
N ILE A 73 5.06 0.12 1.22
CA ILE A 73 5.71 -0.35 2.45
C ILE A 73 4.79 -1.37 3.11
N GLU A 74 5.33 -2.54 3.43
CA GLU A 74 4.62 -3.64 4.10
C GLU A 74 5.46 -4.16 5.27
N LYS A 75 4.84 -4.88 6.22
CA LYS A 75 5.59 -5.58 7.27
C LYS A 75 6.33 -6.78 6.67
N SER A 76 7.55 -7.03 7.15
CA SER A 76 8.34 -8.21 6.83
C SER A 76 8.35 -9.18 8.03
N ASN A 77 8.84 -10.40 7.80
CA ASN A 77 9.09 -11.38 8.86
C ASN A 77 10.49 -11.25 9.48
N ASN A 78 11.29 -10.24 9.09
CA ASN A 78 12.64 -10.05 9.59
C ASN A 78 12.63 -9.14 10.83
N PRO A 79 13.06 -9.62 12.02
CA PRO A 79 12.99 -8.83 13.25
C PRO A 79 13.97 -7.63 13.27
N SER A 80 15.08 -7.70 12.53
CA SER A 80 16.07 -6.61 12.46
C SER A 80 15.68 -5.53 11.45
N TYR A 81 14.93 -5.91 10.41
CA TYR A 81 14.43 -5.04 9.34
C TYR A 81 12.95 -5.33 9.10
N PRO A 82 12.06 -4.83 9.98
CA PRO A 82 10.66 -5.28 10.08
C PRO A 82 9.76 -4.79 8.95
N TYR A 83 10.30 -4.07 7.97
CA TYR A 83 9.55 -3.55 6.83
C TYR A 83 10.17 -4.00 5.51
N GLN A 84 9.31 -4.23 4.53
CA GLN A 84 9.67 -4.45 3.14
C GLN A 84 9.19 -3.24 2.33
N ILE A 85 10.13 -2.57 1.66
CA ILE A 85 9.86 -1.46 0.76
C ILE A 85 9.92 -1.97 -0.67
N THR A 86 8.86 -1.75 -1.44
CA THR A 86 8.75 -2.16 -2.84
C THR A 86 8.81 -0.92 -3.73
N ASN A 87 9.80 -0.86 -4.62
CA ASN A 87 9.81 0.09 -5.73
C ASN A 87 8.73 -0.33 -6.74
N LEU A 88 7.71 0.50 -6.94
CA LEU A 88 6.57 0.16 -7.79
C LEU A 88 6.90 0.22 -9.29
N ASN A 89 7.97 0.91 -9.68
CA ASN A 89 8.43 0.98 -11.08
C ASN A 89 9.19 -0.29 -11.48
N SER A 90 10.17 -0.72 -10.67
CA SER A 90 11.02 -1.87 -10.97
C SER A 90 10.51 -3.20 -10.39
N ARG A 91 9.55 -3.13 -9.46
CA ARG A 91 9.09 -4.26 -8.63
C ARG A 91 10.16 -4.86 -7.71
N SER A 92 11.35 -4.26 -7.63
CA SER A 92 12.38 -4.69 -6.70
C SER A 92 11.99 -4.36 -5.27
N THR A 93 12.32 -5.26 -4.34
CA THR A 93 12.01 -5.12 -2.92
C THR A 93 13.29 -5.06 -2.10
N ILE A 94 13.27 -4.27 -1.04
CA ILE A 94 14.34 -4.21 -0.04
C ILE A 94 13.75 -4.35 1.36
N LEU A 95 14.53 -4.90 2.28
CA LEU A 95 14.23 -4.86 3.70
C LEU A 95 14.76 -3.55 4.29
N ALA A 96 13.99 -2.97 5.21
CA ALA A 96 14.33 -1.70 5.83
C ALA A 96 13.83 -1.60 7.28
N ARG A 97 14.39 -0.64 8.01
CA ARG A 97 13.89 -0.20 9.32
C ARG A 97 13.73 1.32 9.34
N SER A 98 12.65 1.78 9.96
CA SER A 98 12.46 3.21 10.20
C SER A 98 13.42 3.70 11.27
N LEU A 99 13.95 4.91 11.08
CA LEU A 99 14.81 5.60 12.02
C LEU A 99 14.00 6.69 12.74
N PRO A 100 14.27 6.96 14.04
CA PRO A 100 13.65 8.07 14.74
C PRO A 100 14.05 9.41 14.09
N SER A 101 13.08 10.32 14.01
CA SER A 101 13.24 11.69 13.49
C SER A 101 14.09 12.57 14.38
#